data_AF-A0A3Q9KA37-F1
#
_entry.id   AF-A0A3Q9KA37-F1
#
_cell.length_a   1.000
_cell.length_b   1.000
_cell.length_c   1.000
_cell.angle_alpha   90.00
_cell.angle_beta   90.00
_cell.angle_gamma   90.00
#
_symmetry.space_group_name_H-M   'P 1'
#
loop_
_entity.id
_entity.type
_entity.pdbx_description
1 polymer ?
#
loop_
_entity_poly.entity_id
_entity_poly.type
_entity_poly.pdbx_seq_one_letter_code
_entity_poly.pdbx_strand_id
1 'polypeptide(L)'
;MAHRTRPQRRPATTALVALAAATLAIPLLSACGAVQKAMDCANTASSVVSAVDKLQQAADNAVSDPQKTQQALDDIDAKLRKLSDDANDAELSKAIDKTNDGIKAARKDLDNNKAPDIQPIVDGTGEMTKICTPG
;
A
#
# COMPACT_ATOMS: atom_id res chain seq x y z
N MET A 1 70.80 15.61 21.56
CA MET A 1 70.58 15.49 20.10
C MET A 1 71.14 14.15 19.63
N ALA A 2 70.30 13.26 19.08
CA ALA A 2 70.68 12.20 18.13
C ALA A 2 69.44 11.41 17.68
N HIS A 3 69.10 11.55 16.39
CA HIS A 3 68.56 10.56 15.44
C HIS A 3 67.39 9.64 15.84
N ARG A 4 66.33 9.48 15.05
CA ARG A 4 66.33 9.07 13.63
C ARG A 4 64.92 9.22 13.03
N THR A 5 64.84 9.76 11.82
CA THR A 5 63.66 9.71 10.95
C THR A 5 63.35 8.29 10.49
N ARG A 6 62.08 7.88 10.55
CA ARG A 6 61.53 6.81 9.68
C ARG A 6 60.20 7.26 9.09
N PRO A 7 60.09 7.35 7.75
CA PRO A 7 58.83 7.63 7.07
C PRO A 7 58.06 6.31 6.95
N GLN A 8 56.91 6.21 7.60
CA GLN A 8 56.09 5.00 7.51
C GLN A 8 54.80 5.31 6.75
N ARG A 9 54.79 4.78 5.53
CA ARG A 9 53.70 4.80 4.56
C ARG A 9 52.44 4.16 5.16
N ARG A 10 51.31 4.72 4.72
CA ARG A 10 49.90 4.34 4.91
C ARG A 10 49.66 2.82 4.88
N PRO A 11 48.52 2.39 5.43
CA PRO A 11 47.52 1.91 4.49
C PRO A 11 46.15 2.57 4.70
N ALA A 12 45.57 3.04 3.59
CA ALA A 12 44.15 3.31 3.49
C ALA A 12 43.42 1.98 3.63
N THR A 13 42.68 1.81 4.72
CA THR A 13 41.75 0.71 4.89
C THR A 13 40.52 0.97 4.02
N THR A 14 40.53 0.39 2.83
CA THR A 14 39.33 0.06 2.06
C THR A 14 38.47 -0.88 2.91
N ALA A 15 37.41 -0.35 3.51
CA ALA A 15 36.40 -1.17 4.14
C ALA A 15 35.57 -1.84 3.03
N LEU A 16 35.70 -3.17 2.97
CA LEU A 16 34.93 -4.05 2.10
C LEU A 16 33.43 -3.92 2.41
N VAL A 17 32.63 -3.65 1.38
CA VAL A 17 31.17 -3.76 1.40
C VAL A 17 30.82 -5.23 1.59
N ALA A 18 30.38 -5.61 2.79
CA ALA A 18 29.73 -6.88 3.00
C ALA A 18 28.28 -6.78 2.49
N LEU A 19 28.04 -7.17 1.25
CA LEU A 19 26.68 -7.48 0.79
C LEU A 19 26.25 -8.76 1.51
N ALA A 20 25.45 -8.63 2.56
CA ALA A 20 24.75 -9.75 3.15
C ALA A 20 23.71 -10.24 2.14
N ALA A 21 24.03 -11.30 1.40
CA ALA A 21 23.06 -12.05 0.63
C ALA A 21 22.20 -12.86 1.62
N ALA A 22 21.00 -12.35 1.93
CA ALA A 22 20.00 -13.11 2.67
C ALA A 22 19.50 -14.24 1.76
N THR A 23 19.99 -15.47 1.97
CA THR A 23 19.43 -16.65 1.33
C THR A 23 18.11 -16.99 2.03
N LEU A 24 16.99 -16.63 1.41
CA LEU A 24 15.66 -17.07 1.83
C LEU A 24 15.56 -18.59 1.64
N ALA A 25 15.71 -19.34 2.73
CA ALA A 25 15.38 -20.75 2.77
C ALA A 25 13.85 -20.89 2.80
N ILE A 26 13.23 -20.98 1.62
CA ILE A 26 11.78 -21.22 1.50
C ILE A 26 11.53 -22.73 1.58
N PRO A 27 10.72 -23.24 2.53
CA PRO A 27 10.28 -24.63 2.51
C PRO A 27 9.33 -24.83 1.32
N LEU A 28 9.84 -25.46 0.26
CA LEU A 28 9.22 -25.58 -1.08
C LEU A 28 7.98 -26.49 -1.17
N LEU A 29 7.33 -26.85 -0.06
CA LEU A 29 6.33 -27.93 -0.05
C LEU A 29 4.88 -27.47 0.16
N SER A 30 4.64 -26.18 0.40
CA SER A 30 3.29 -25.57 0.49
C SER A 30 3.18 -24.17 -0.17
N ALA A 31 4.21 -23.75 -0.91
CA ALA A 31 4.43 -22.35 -1.30
C ALA A 31 3.48 -21.81 -2.40
N CYS A 32 3.01 -22.62 -3.35
CA CYS A 32 2.21 -22.08 -4.45
C CYS A 32 0.85 -21.50 -4.01
N GLY A 33 0.19 -22.07 -3.01
CA GLY A 33 -1.11 -21.55 -2.55
C GLY A 33 -1.00 -20.23 -1.80
N ALA A 34 0.05 -20.07 -0.99
CA ALA A 34 0.33 -18.82 -0.28
C ALA A 34 0.79 -17.72 -1.25
N VAL A 35 1.65 -18.06 -2.22
CA VAL A 35 2.05 -17.14 -3.29
C VAL A 35 0.86 -16.74 -4.16
N GLN A 36 0.00 -17.68 -4.56
CA GLN A 36 -1.20 -17.39 -5.33
C GLN A 36 -2.12 -16.43 -4.57
N LYS A 37 -2.38 -16.69 -3.28
CA LYS A 37 -3.16 -15.76 -2.44
C LYS A 37 -2.50 -14.39 -2.28
N ALA A 38 -1.19 -14.33 -2.13
CA ALA A 38 -0.48 -13.05 -2.05
C ALA A 38 -0.59 -12.27 -3.37
N MET A 39 -0.49 -12.96 -4.52
CA MET A 39 -0.68 -12.36 -5.84
C MET A 39 -2.13 -11.91 -6.05
N ASP A 40 -3.12 -12.68 -5.59
CA ASP A 40 -4.54 -12.31 -5.66
C ASP A 40 -4.83 -11.09 -4.75
N CYS A 41 -4.26 -11.04 -3.54
CA CYS A 41 -4.31 -9.87 -2.64
C CYS A 41 -3.71 -8.64 -3.34
N ALA A 42 -2.51 -8.76 -3.89
CA ALA A 42 -1.82 -7.66 -4.56
C ALA A 42 -2.58 -7.16 -5.81
N ASN A 43 -3.11 -8.07 -6.63
CA ASN A 43 -3.91 -7.74 -7.80
C ASN A 43 -5.20 -7.02 -7.40
N THR A 44 -5.93 -7.56 -6.43
CA THR A 44 -7.17 -6.94 -5.97
C THR A 44 -6.90 -5.59 -5.30
N ALA A 45 -5.86 -5.46 -4.47
CA ALA A 45 -5.45 -4.20 -3.86
C ALA A 45 -5.04 -3.15 -4.91
N SER A 46 -4.28 -3.52 -5.93
CA SER A 46 -3.96 -2.63 -7.06
C SER A 46 -5.21 -2.19 -7.82
N SER A 47 -6.20 -3.07 -7.95
CA SER A 47 -7.49 -2.73 -8.54
C SER A 47 -8.27 -1.71 -7.71
N VAL A 48 -8.11 -1.72 -6.38
CA VAL A 48 -8.66 -0.71 -5.45
C VAL A 48 -7.92 0.62 -5.63
N VAL A 49 -6.58 0.62 -5.68
CA VAL A 49 -5.77 1.82 -5.96
C VAL A 49 -6.24 2.51 -7.24
N SER A 50 -6.43 1.73 -8.30
CA SER A 50 -6.91 2.27 -9.59
C SER A 50 -8.32 2.88 -9.50
N ALA A 51 -9.18 2.37 -8.61
CA ALA A 51 -10.49 2.93 -8.37
C ALA A 51 -10.42 4.21 -7.51
N VAL A 52 -9.49 4.26 -6.55
CA VAL A 52 -9.19 5.46 -5.75
C VAL A 52 -8.61 6.57 -6.62
N ASP A 53 -7.79 6.28 -7.63
CA ASP A 53 -7.32 7.29 -8.59
C ASP A 53 -8.46 7.90 -9.40
N LYS A 54 -9.45 7.09 -9.80
CA LYS A 54 -10.67 7.60 -10.45
C LYS A 54 -11.52 8.43 -9.48
N LEU A 55 -11.59 8.03 -8.21
CA LEU A 55 -12.25 8.82 -7.18
C LEU A 55 -11.58 10.17 -7.01
N GLN A 56 -10.25 10.24 -6.95
CA GLN A 56 -9.51 11.50 -6.87
C GLN A 56 -9.91 12.45 -8.02
N GLN A 57 -9.91 11.95 -9.26
CA GLN A 57 -10.31 12.73 -10.43
C GLN A 57 -11.79 13.18 -10.38
N ALA A 58 -12.68 12.35 -9.84
CA ALA A 58 -14.09 12.67 -9.71
C ALA A 58 -14.34 13.69 -8.58
N ALA A 59 -13.61 13.56 -7.46
CA ALA A 59 -13.75 14.40 -6.28
C ALA A 59 -13.44 15.88 -6.57
N ASP A 60 -12.51 16.17 -7.49
CA ASP A 60 -12.21 17.52 -7.97
C ASP A 60 -13.44 18.24 -8.55
N ASN A 61 -14.43 17.48 -9.03
CA ASN A 61 -15.67 17.99 -9.61
C ASN A 61 -16.91 17.61 -8.77
N ALA A 62 -16.73 17.14 -7.53
CA ALA A 62 -17.79 16.56 -6.72
C ALA A 62 -19.02 17.47 -6.52
N VAL A 63 -18.83 18.79 -6.44
CA VAL A 63 -19.93 19.75 -6.27
C VAL A 63 -20.73 19.93 -7.57
N SER A 64 -20.07 19.83 -8.72
CA SER A 64 -20.70 20.03 -10.04
C SER A 64 -21.23 18.73 -10.64
N ASP A 65 -20.66 17.57 -10.26
CA ASP A 65 -21.03 16.24 -10.73
C ASP A 65 -20.90 15.21 -9.58
N PRO A 66 -21.81 15.26 -8.59
CA PRO A 66 -21.76 14.35 -7.43
C PRO A 66 -22.00 12.90 -7.82
N GLN A 67 -22.73 12.64 -8.92
CA GLN A 67 -23.01 11.27 -9.38
C GLN A 67 -21.74 10.51 -9.78
N LYS A 68 -20.80 11.16 -10.49
CA LYS A 68 -19.51 10.52 -10.82
C LYS A 68 -18.71 10.15 -9.57
N THR A 69 -18.75 11.00 -8.55
CA THR A 69 -18.05 10.73 -7.29
C THR A 69 -18.71 9.55 -6.55
N GLN A 70 -20.05 9.50 -6.51
CA GLN A 70 -20.77 8.35 -5.94
C GLN A 70 -20.44 7.04 -6.67
N GLN A 71 -20.43 7.05 -8.01
CA GLN A 71 -20.08 5.86 -8.80
C GLN A 71 -18.66 5.38 -8.52
N ALA A 72 -17.70 6.29 -8.35
CA ALA A 72 -16.34 5.92 -7.98
C ALA A 72 -16.26 5.31 -6.57
N LEU A 73 -17.00 5.87 -5.60
CA LEU A 73 -17.12 5.31 -4.25
C LEU A 73 -17.74 3.91 -4.26
N ASP A 74 -18.76 3.68 -5.10
CA ASP A 74 -19.40 2.37 -5.27
C ASP A 74 -18.45 1.33 -5.89
N ASP A 75 -17.64 1.71 -6.88
CA ASP A 75 -16.63 0.82 -7.49
C ASP A 75 -15.58 0.41 -6.45
N ILE A 76 -15.14 1.34 -5.59
CA ILE A 76 -14.21 1.04 -4.49
C ILE A 76 -14.86 0.06 -3.50
N ASP A 77 -16.06 0.34 -3.00
CA ASP A 77 -16.78 -0.54 -2.04
C ASP A 77 -16.92 -1.97 -2.58
N ALA A 78 -17.28 -2.12 -3.86
CA ALA A 78 -17.40 -3.42 -4.51
C ALA A 78 -16.05 -4.17 -4.59
N LYS A 79 -14.93 -3.47 -4.79
CA LYS A 79 -13.59 -4.06 -4.81
C LYS A 79 -13.08 -4.41 -3.41
N LEU A 80 -13.38 -3.58 -2.42
CA LEU A 80 -13.07 -3.86 -1.01
C LEU A 80 -13.77 -5.13 -0.52
N ARG A 81 -15.03 -5.32 -0.90
CA ARG A 81 -15.78 -6.56 -0.61
C ARG A 81 -15.08 -7.80 -1.15
N LYS A 82 -14.65 -7.77 -2.42
CA LYS A 82 -13.89 -8.89 -3.02
C LYS A 82 -12.58 -9.15 -2.28
N LEU A 83 -11.86 -8.10 -1.91
CA LEU A 83 -10.61 -8.23 -1.16
C LEU A 83 -10.81 -8.85 0.23
N SER A 84 -11.91 -8.50 0.90
CA SER A 84 -12.27 -9.11 2.18
C SER A 84 -12.61 -10.60 2.05
N ASP A 85 -13.20 -11.02 0.93
CA ASP A 85 -13.56 -12.42 0.70
C ASP A 85 -12.32 -13.29 0.41
N ASP A 86 -11.31 -12.71 -0.24
CA ASP A 86 -10.10 -13.42 -0.66
C ASP A 86 -9.04 -13.55 0.46
N ALA A 87 -9.15 -12.74 1.53
CA ALA A 87 -8.11 -12.62 2.54
C ALA A 87 -8.59 -12.85 3.98
N ASN A 88 -7.92 -13.78 4.66
CA ASN A 88 -8.13 -14.08 6.09
C ASN A 88 -7.05 -13.39 6.95
N ASP A 89 -6.93 -12.06 6.85
CA ASP A 89 -5.94 -11.28 7.60
C ASP A 89 -6.61 -10.16 8.40
N ALA A 90 -6.37 -10.12 9.71
CA ALA A 90 -7.01 -9.17 10.62
C ALA A 90 -6.56 -7.72 10.40
N GLU A 91 -5.31 -7.50 9.99
CA GLU A 91 -4.82 -6.16 9.67
C GLU A 91 -5.41 -5.68 8.35
N LEU A 92 -5.57 -6.58 7.37
CA LEU A 92 -6.28 -6.25 6.13
C LEU A 92 -7.75 -5.91 6.38
N SER A 93 -8.45 -6.66 7.23
CA SER A 93 -9.83 -6.32 7.61
C SER A 93 -9.92 -4.94 8.25
N LYS A 94 -8.99 -4.57 9.14
CA LYS A 94 -8.95 -3.22 9.74
C LYS A 94 -8.72 -2.13 8.69
N ALA A 95 -7.83 -2.36 7.73
CA ALA A 95 -7.56 -1.40 6.67
C ALA A 95 -8.77 -1.23 5.73
N ILE A 96 -9.49 -2.33 5.44
CA ILE A 96 -10.76 -2.31 4.70
C ILE A 96 -11.82 -1.52 5.48
N ASP A 97 -11.98 -1.76 6.78
CA ASP A 97 -12.95 -1.05 7.62
C ASP A 97 -12.67 0.45 7.67
N LYS A 98 -11.40 0.84 7.86
CA LYS A 98 -10.97 2.24 7.80
C LYS A 98 -11.32 2.90 6.46
N THR A 99 -11.09 2.17 5.36
CA THR A 99 -11.43 2.65 4.00
C THR A 99 -12.95 2.81 3.84
N ASN A 100 -13.74 1.84 4.32
CA ASN A 100 -15.21 1.89 4.31
C ASN A 100 -15.77 3.06 5.13
N ASP A 101 -15.16 3.37 6.27
CA ASP A 101 -15.56 4.54 7.06
C ASP A 101 -15.24 5.85 6.35
N GLY A 102 -14.10 5.92 5.64
CA GLY A 102 -13.80 7.01 4.72
C GLY A 102 -14.85 7.18 3.62
N ILE A 103 -15.30 6.07 3.00
CA ILE A 103 -16.36 6.09 1.98
C ILE A 103 -17.68 6.62 2.56
N LYS A 104 -18.06 6.19 3.76
CA LYS A 104 -19.27 6.70 4.43
C LYS A 104 -19.19 8.19 4.71
N ALA A 105 -18.03 8.68 5.17
CA ALA A 105 -17.81 10.10 5.39
C ALA A 105 -17.90 10.90 4.07
N ALA A 106 -17.25 10.42 3.01
CA ALA A 106 -17.30 11.03 1.69
C ALA A 106 -18.74 11.10 1.13
N ARG A 107 -19.52 10.02 1.26
CA ARG A 107 -20.95 10.03 0.86
C ARG A 107 -21.74 11.08 1.65
N LYS A 108 -21.50 11.19 2.96
CA LYS A 108 -22.14 12.20 3.79
C LYS A 108 -21.78 13.62 3.37
N ASP A 109 -20.54 13.88 2.96
CA ASP A 109 -20.16 15.19 2.45
C ASP A 109 -20.89 15.52 1.13
N LEU A 110 -20.97 14.55 0.21
CA LEU A 110 -21.73 14.69 -1.04
C LEU A 110 -23.22 14.99 -0.77
N ASP A 111 -23.85 14.28 0.16
CA ASP A 111 -25.25 14.51 0.56
C ASP A 111 -25.49 15.93 1.12
N ASN A 112 -24.44 16.54 1.68
CA ASN A 112 -24.45 17.90 2.18
C ASN A 112 -23.99 18.95 1.14
N ASN A 113 -23.87 18.57 -0.15
CA ASN A 113 -23.33 19.39 -1.23
C ASN A 113 -21.93 19.94 -0.94
N LYS A 114 -21.08 19.12 -0.31
CA LYS A 114 -19.67 19.45 -0.02
C LYS A 114 -18.74 18.56 -0.82
N ALA A 115 -17.57 19.10 -1.15
CA ALA A 115 -16.47 18.29 -1.65
C ALA A 115 -16.03 17.32 -0.54
N PRO A 116 -15.98 16.00 -0.81
CA PRO A 116 -15.61 15.02 0.19
C PRO A 116 -14.11 15.04 0.49
N ASP A 117 -13.74 14.81 1.75
CA ASP A 117 -12.36 14.43 2.09
C ASP A 117 -12.14 12.95 1.78
N ILE A 118 -11.26 12.69 0.82
CA ILE A 118 -10.93 11.33 0.34
C ILE A 118 -9.62 10.80 0.92
N GLN A 119 -8.88 11.58 1.72
CA GLN A 119 -7.62 11.12 2.32
C GLN A 119 -7.77 9.85 3.16
N PRO A 120 -8.83 9.68 3.98
CA PRO A 120 -9.02 8.43 4.73
C PRO A 120 -9.11 7.18 3.82
N ILE A 121 -9.66 7.34 2.61
CA ILE A 121 -9.79 6.26 1.62
C ILE A 121 -8.42 5.95 0.99
N VAL A 122 -7.64 6.99 0.67
CA VAL A 122 -6.27 6.86 0.14
C VAL A 122 -5.37 6.17 1.16
N ASP A 123 -5.40 6.61 2.42
CA ASP A 123 -4.59 6.06 3.51
C ASP A 123 -4.91 4.58 3.77
N GLY A 124 -6.20 4.25 3.88
CA GLY A 124 -6.64 2.86 4.08
C GLY A 124 -6.19 1.97 2.93
N THR A 125 -6.34 2.42 1.69
CA THR A 125 -5.87 1.67 0.50
C THR A 125 -4.35 1.50 0.48
N GLY A 126 -3.60 2.52 0.93
CA GLY A 126 -2.15 2.45 1.07
C GLY A 126 -1.71 1.43 2.12
N GLU A 127 -2.42 1.32 3.25
CA GLU A 127 -2.23 0.27 4.25
C GLU A 127 -2.51 -1.12 3.67
N MET A 128 -3.60 -1.29 2.91
CA MET A 128 -3.95 -2.56 2.26
C MET A 128 -2.86 -3.03 1.29
N THR A 129 -2.29 -2.12 0.50
CA THR A 129 -1.20 -2.47 -0.43
C THR A 129 0.06 -2.91 0.32
N LYS A 130 0.39 -2.26 1.45
CA LYS A 130 1.52 -2.67 2.31
C LYS A 130 1.33 -4.08 2.87
N ILE A 131 0.09 -4.41 3.27
CA ILE A 131 -0.25 -5.73 3.81
C ILE A 131 -0.23 -6.81 2.71
N CYS A 132 -0.74 -6.49 1.52
CA CYS A 132 -0.78 -7.41 0.38
C CYS A 132 0.56 -7.55 -0.36
N THR A 133 1.58 -6.74 -0.05
CA THR A 133 2.88 -6.84 -0.73
C THR A 133 3.61 -8.07 -0.23
N PRO A 134 3.99 -9.02 -1.11
CA PRO A 134 4.86 -10.12 -0.73
C PRO A 134 6.22 -9.54 -0.29
N GLY A 135 6.61 -9.84 0.96
CA GLY A 135 7.84 -9.33 1.58
C GLY A 135 9.12 -9.71 0.86
#